data_AF-A0A3D5P5Q5-F1
#
_entry.id   AF-A0A3D5P5Q5-F1
#
_cell.length_a   1.000
_cell.length_b   1.000
_cell.length_c   1.000
_cell.angle_alpha   90.00
_cell.angle_beta   90.00
_cell.angle_gamma   90.00
#
_symmetry.space_group_name_H-M   'P 1'
#
loop_
_entity.id
_entity.type
_entity.pdbx_description
1 polymer ?
#
loop_
_entity_poly.entity_id
_entity_poly.type
_entity_poly.pdbx_seq_one_letter_code
_entity_poly.pdbx_strand_id
1 'polypeptide(L)'
;MMTDAEMSYRVRGAAWPRHFNRTVAETMYEHIEEVGLPEWTEDDHAFAEAVQQSVGSIPSGMPMSLGPIGVPGPRRSGGSDDIGDIAWTMPTVTMRFPSNVPGLPGHHWSSAMAMATPIAHKGAVAGARVMARTALQLFMMPELVDEAWAYFNDVQTADMEYVSFIGPNDPPPIDLNKEIMDTYRPLLEQYYYDETRFDTYLEQLGITYPTLTRPISLPDAPESPR
;
A
#
# COMPACT_ATOMS: atom_id res chain seq x y z
N MET A 1 -20.60 42.14 8.81
CA MET A 1 -19.63 41.50 7.89
C MET A 1 -19.55 42.38 6.66
N MET A 2 -18.35 42.88 6.34
CA MET A 2 -18.08 43.81 5.24
C MET A 2 -17.31 43.07 4.15
N THR A 3 -18.01 42.65 3.09
CA THR A 3 -17.60 42.57 1.68
C THR A 3 -18.78 41.95 0.93
N ASP A 4 -19.29 42.60 -0.13
CA ASP A 4 -20.32 42.03 -1.03
C ASP A 4 -19.73 40.89 -1.91
N ALA A 5 -18.98 39.96 -1.29
CA ALA A 5 -18.28 38.89 -1.96
C ALA A 5 -19.11 37.61 -1.93
N GLU A 6 -19.34 37.04 -3.10
CA GLU A 6 -19.87 35.69 -3.26
C GLU A 6 -18.71 34.69 -3.35
N MET A 7 -18.82 33.58 -2.62
CA MET A 7 -17.86 32.48 -2.65
C MET A 7 -18.59 31.19 -3.03
N SER A 8 -18.06 30.46 -4.00
CA SER A 8 -18.41 29.06 -4.25
C SER A 8 -17.22 28.18 -3.90
N TYR A 9 -17.47 27.01 -3.33
CA TYR A 9 -16.47 25.97 -3.13
C TYR A 9 -17.02 24.62 -3.61
N ARG A 10 -16.11 23.69 -3.87
CA ARG A 10 -16.40 22.29 -4.14
C ARG A 10 -15.35 21.47 -3.42
N VAL A 11 -15.76 20.42 -2.71
CA VAL A 11 -14.82 19.51 -2.06
C VAL A 11 -14.29 18.55 -3.13
N ARG A 12 -12.96 18.48 -3.28
CA ARG A 12 -12.29 17.60 -4.25
C ARG A 12 -11.82 16.29 -3.62
N GLY A 13 -11.65 16.27 -2.30
CA GLY A 13 -11.19 15.11 -1.56
C GLY A 13 -11.20 15.39 -0.06
N ALA A 14 -11.34 14.33 0.71
CA ALA A 14 -11.26 14.32 2.15
C ALA A 14 -10.68 12.98 2.59
N ALA A 15 -10.14 12.92 3.80
CA ALA A 15 -9.68 11.68 4.39
C ALA A 15 -10.00 11.72 5.89
N TRP A 16 -10.95 10.89 6.32
CA TRP A 16 -11.17 10.69 7.73
C TRP A 16 -10.01 9.92 8.38
N PRO A 17 -9.73 10.13 9.68
CA PRO A 17 -8.68 9.39 10.36
C PRO A 17 -8.96 7.88 10.30
N ARG A 18 -7.95 7.08 9.96
CA ARG A 18 -8.05 5.61 9.99
C ARG A 18 -8.52 5.15 11.38
N HIS A 19 -9.51 4.27 11.41
CA HIS A 19 -10.15 3.80 12.63
C HIS A 19 -10.46 2.31 12.51
N PHE A 20 -9.50 1.44 12.84
CA PHE A 20 -9.57 0.02 12.47
C PHE A 20 -10.17 -0.86 13.57
N ASN A 21 -10.87 -1.91 13.15
CA ASN A 21 -11.61 -2.82 14.01
C ASN A 21 -10.67 -3.83 14.70
N ARG A 22 -10.77 -3.95 16.02
CA ARG A 22 -9.90 -4.83 16.81
C ARG A 22 -10.13 -6.31 16.50
N THR A 23 -11.38 -6.77 16.54
CA THR A 23 -11.73 -8.19 16.30
C THR A 23 -11.17 -8.65 14.96
N VAL A 24 -11.44 -7.90 13.89
CA VAL A 24 -10.94 -8.26 12.55
C VAL A 24 -9.41 -8.19 12.48
N ALA A 25 -8.75 -7.28 13.21
CA ALA A 25 -7.30 -7.16 13.22
C ALA A 25 -6.64 -8.34 13.94
N GLU A 26 -7.20 -8.79 15.05
CA GLU A 26 -6.71 -9.94 15.81
C GLU A 26 -6.88 -11.23 15.00
N THR A 27 -8.06 -11.46 14.41
CA THR A 27 -8.30 -12.58 13.48
C THR A 27 -7.33 -12.57 12.30
N MET A 28 -7.08 -11.40 11.70
CA MET A 28 -6.12 -11.28 10.61
C MET A 28 -4.69 -11.60 11.05
N TYR A 29 -4.31 -11.16 12.27
CA TYR A 29 -2.97 -11.36 12.78
C TYR A 29 -2.67 -12.84 13.10
N GLU A 30 -3.64 -13.59 13.61
CA GLU A 30 -3.50 -15.05 13.78
C GLU A 30 -3.09 -15.72 12.46
N HIS A 31 -3.72 -15.32 11.35
CA HIS A 31 -3.34 -15.83 10.03
C HIS A 31 -2.01 -15.28 9.51
N ILE A 32 -1.59 -14.08 9.92
CA ILE A 32 -0.22 -13.59 9.64
C ILE A 32 0.81 -14.51 10.30
N GLU A 33 0.57 -14.92 11.54
CA GLU A 33 1.45 -15.84 12.27
C GLU A 33 1.46 -17.23 11.63
N GLU A 34 0.31 -17.74 11.22
CA GLU A 34 0.21 -19.04 10.51
C GLU A 34 0.89 -19.05 9.15
N VAL A 35 0.72 -17.98 8.36
CA VAL A 35 1.31 -17.88 7.02
C VAL A 35 2.81 -17.63 7.11
N GLY A 36 3.26 -16.90 8.12
CA GLY A 36 4.67 -16.54 8.30
C GLY A 36 5.18 -15.55 7.25
N LEU A 37 6.44 -15.18 7.36
CA LEU A 37 7.09 -14.36 6.34
C LEU A 37 7.30 -15.14 5.03
N PRO A 38 7.37 -14.45 3.88
CA PRO A 38 7.84 -15.07 2.65
C PRO A 38 9.29 -15.55 2.81
N GLU A 39 9.63 -16.62 2.10
CA GLU A 39 11.01 -17.11 2.04
C GLU A 39 11.85 -16.18 1.15
N TRP A 40 12.66 -15.35 1.81
CA TRP A 40 13.63 -14.48 1.16
C TRP A 40 14.89 -15.26 0.79
N THR A 41 15.33 -15.14 -0.46
CA THR A 41 16.59 -15.73 -0.91
C THR A 41 17.76 -14.84 -0.54
N GLU A 42 18.99 -15.37 -0.63
CA GLU A 42 20.22 -14.58 -0.52
C GLU A 42 20.21 -13.38 -1.49
N ASP A 43 19.70 -13.59 -2.70
CA ASP A 43 19.53 -12.55 -3.71
C ASP A 43 18.55 -11.44 -3.31
N ASP A 44 17.44 -11.80 -2.64
CA ASP A 44 16.48 -10.81 -2.12
C ASP A 44 17.13 -9.93 -1.05
N HIS A 45 17.90 -10.55 -0.15
CA HIS A 45 18.66 -9.83 0.88
C HIS A 45 19.72 -8.93 0.25
N ALA A 46 20.53 -9.45 -0.68
CA ALA A 46 21.57 -8.67 -1.35
C ALA A 46 20.99 -7.48 -2.11
N PHE A 47 19.87 -7.67 -2.81
CA PHE A 47 19.17 -6.58 -3.49
C PHE A 47 18.64 -5.55 -2.50
N ALA A 48 17.95 -5.99 -1.44
CA ALA A 48 17.40 -5.10 -0.43
C ALA A 48 18.48 -4.26 0.26
N GLU A 49 19.61 -4.86 0.62
CA GLU A 49 20.77 -4.17 1.19
C GLU A 49 21.35 -3.13 0.22
N ALA A 50 21.53 -3.47 -1.06
CA ALA A 50 22.03 -2.54 -2.06
C ALA A 50 21.08 -1.34 -2.24
N VAL A 51 19.76 -1.57 -2.29
CA VAL A 51 18.77 -0.49 -2.40
C VAL A 51 18.77 0.39 -1.14
N GLN A 52 18.84 -0.21 0.05
CA GLN A 52 18.95 0.53 1.31
C GLN A 52 20.20 1.42 1.35
N GLN A 53 21.36 0.88 0.94
CA GLN A 53 22.61 1.65 0.84
C GLN A 53 22.47 2.83 -0.13
N SER A 54 21.83 2.62 -1.28
CA SER A 54 21.68 3.66 -2.31
C SER A 54 20.90 4.89 -1.84
N VAL A 55 20.03 4.73 -0.84
CA VAL A 55 19.25 5.82 -0.23
C VAL A 55 19.79 6.27 1.13
N GLY A 56 20.96 5.77 1.55
CA GLY A 56 21.58 6.11 2.84
C GLY A 56 20.88 5.51 4.06
N SER A 57 20.10 4.45 3.88
CA SER A 57 19.45 3.71 4.97
C SER A 57 20.39 2.66 5.58
N ILE A 58 20.00 2.07 6.71
CA ILE A 58 20.76 0.98 7.34
C ILE A 58 20.56 -0.29 6.50
N PRO A 59 21.63 -0.90 5.95
CA PRO A 59 21.53 -2.11 5.17
C PRO A 59 21.22 -3.28 6.10
N SER A 60 19.97 -3.73 6.06
CA SER A 60 19.42 -4.79 6.92
C SER A 60 18.74 -5.91 6.13
N GLY A 61 18.65 -5.75 4.80
CA GLY A 61 18.03 -6.72 3.92
C GLY A 61 16.51 -6.79 4.12
N MET A 62 15.95 -7.96 3.82
CA MET A 62 14.53 -8.26 4.03
C MET A 62 14.26 -8.69 5.48
N PRO A 63 13.03 -8.49 6.01
CA PRO A 63 12.68 -8.91 7.36
C PRO A 63 12.81 -10.43 7.55
N MET A 64 13.40 -10.86 8.67
CA MET A 64 13.56 -12.29 9.02
C MET A 64 12.63 -12.75 10.15
N SER A 65 11.87 -11.83 10.76
CA SER A 65 10.91 -12.14 11.81
C SER A 65 9.67 -11.26 11.69
N LEU A 66 8.51 -11.79 12.05
CA LEU A 66 7.28 -11.02 12.19
C LEU A 66 7.39 -10.05 13.39
N GLY A 67 6.78 -8.89 13.25
CA GLY A 67 6.55 -7.98 14.37
C GLY A 67 5.28 -8.37 15.15
N PRO A 68 5.17 -7.97 16.42
CA PRO A 68 3.93 -8.14 17.19
C PRO A 68 2.80 -7.29 16.61
N ILE A 69 1.55 -7.70 16.82
CA ILE A 69 0.41 -6.80 16.62
C ILE A 69 0.51 -5.63 17.61
N GLY A 70 0.27 -4.41 17.11
CA GLY A 70 0.24 -3.22 17.94
C GLY A 70 -1.06 -3.09 18.73
N VAL A 71 -1.02 -2.44 19.90
CA VAL A 71 -2.23 -2.02 20.61
C VAL A 71 -2.79 -0.73 20.01
N PRO A 72 -4.11 -0.47 20.12
CA PRO A 72 -4.68 0.82 19.76
C PRO A 72 -3.92 1.97 20.44
N GLY A 73 -3.39 2.88 19.64
CA GLY A 73 -2.59 4.03 20.09
C GLY A 73 -3.22 5.36 19.70
N PRO A 74 -2.70 6.49 20.22
CA PRO A 74 -3.18 7.81 19.84
C PRO A 74 -3.04 8.03 18.33
N ARG A 75 -3.99 8.76 17.75
CA ARG A 75 -4.00 9.08 16.31
C ARG A 75 -2.72 9.80 15.93
N ARG A 76 -1.84 9.12 15.19
CA ARG A 76 -0.67 9.75 14.55
C ARG A 76 -1.05 10.11 13.13
N SER A 77 -0.60 11.28 12.66
CA SER A 77 -0.69 11.63 11.25
C SER A 77 -0.08 10.50 10.41
N GLY A 78 -0.82 10.04 9.40
CA GLY A 78 -0.49 8.87 8.58
C GLY A 78 -0.72 9.15 7.10
N GLY A 79 -0.58 8.14 6.26
CA GLY A 79 -0.87 8.27 4.82
C GLY A 79 -2.33 8.63 4.57
N SER A 80 -2.56 9.63 3.71
CA SER A 80 -3.90 10.02 3.26
C SER A 80 -4.48 8.92 2.36
N ASP A 81 -5.65 8.43 2.72
CA ASP A 81 -6.24 7.21 2.17
C ASP A 81 -7.75 7.25 2.42
N ASP A 82 -8.55 6.91 1.42
CA ASP A 82 -10.02 6.95 1.48
C ASP A 82 -10.61 5.83 2.35
N ILE A 83 -9.81 4.80 2.65
CA ILE A 83 -10.18 3.74 3.59
C ILE A 83 -10.52 4.28 4.98
N GLY A 84 -10.03 5.48 5.31
CA GLY A 84 -10.40 6.20 6.51
C GLY A 84 -11.92 6.34 6.62
N ASP A 85 -12.56 6.90 5.61
CA ASP A 85 -14.01 7.09 5.55
C ASP A 85 -14.78 5.76 5.66
N ILE A 86 -14.32 4.70 4.99
CA ILE A 86 -14.93 3.37 5.09
C ILE A 86 -14.84 2.83 6.51
N ALA A 87 -13.70 3.01 7.17
CA ALA A 87 -13.46 2.53 8.52
C ALA A 87 -14.33 3.22 9.60
N TRP A 88 -15.05 4.28 9.24
CA TRP A 88 -16.07 4.93 10.07
C TRP A 88 -17.50 4.50 9.77
N THR A 89 -17.71 3.66 8.76
CA THR A 89 -19.04 3.19 8.35
C THR A 89 -19.24 1.70 8.60
N MET A 90 -18.16 0.92 8.69
CA MET A 90 -18.23 -0.51 8.94
C MET A 90 -16.92 -1.07 9.54
N PRO A 91 -16.95 -2.23 10.21
CA PRO A 91 -15.75 -2.94 10.66
C PRO A 91 -14.72 -3.10 9.54
N THR A 92 -13.55 -2.48 9.71
CA THR A 92 -12.55 -2.37 8.64
C THR A 92 -11.14 -2.52 9.22
N VAL A 93 -10.25 -3.18 8.47
CA VAL A 93 -8.81 -3.21 8.73
C VAL A 93 -8.04 -3.00 7.44
N THR A 94 -6.79 -2.57 7.55
CA THR A 94 -5.83 -2.64 6.44
C THR A 94 -4.66 -3.50 6.85
N MET A 95 -4.23 -4.40 5.97
CA MET A 95 -3.04 -5.20 6.19
C MET A 95 -1.81 -4.52 5.60
N ARG A 96 -0.70 -4.53 6.35
CA ARG A 96 0.64 -4.29 5.81
C ARG A 96 1.42 -5.58 5.89
N PHE A 97 1.88 -6.08 4.75
CA PHE A 97 2.66 -7.30 4.65
C PHE A 97 3.95 -7.03 3.87
N PRO A 98 5.09 -7.65 4.21
CA PRO A 98 6.36 -7.38 3.54
C PRO A 98 6.33 -7.75 2.05
N SER A 99 6.20 -6.73 1.18
CA SER A 99 6.24 -6.84 -0.29
C SER A 99 7.08 -5.73 -0.94
N ASN A 100 7.91 -5.06 -0.16
CA ASN A 100 8.85 -4.03 -0.59
C ASN A 100 10.06 -4.04 0.35
N VAL A 101 11.15 -3.37 -0.03
CA VAL A 101 12.36 -3.25 0.78
C VAL A 101 12.09 -2.31 1.97
N PRO A 102 12.39 -2.72 3.21
CA PRO A 102 12.21 -1.86 4.37
C PRO A 102 13.25 -0.74 4.43
N GLY A 103 12.94 0.33 5.17
CA GLY A 103 13.87 1.44 5.37
C GLY A 103 14.02 2.39 4.18
N LEU A 104 13.10 2.34 3.21
CA LEU A 104 13.07 3.27 2.07
C LEU A 104 12.20 4.50 2.37
N PRO A 105 12.52 5.68 1.77
CA PRO A 105 11.63 6.83 1.82
C PRO A 105 10.30 6.55 1.11
N GLY A 106 9.20 7.02 1.69
CA GLY A 106 7.86 6.90 1.08
C GLY A 106 7.73 7.75 -0.19
N HIS A 107 6.98 7.27 -1.18
CA HIS A 107 6.73 7.96 -2.46
C HIS A 107 8.03 8.31 -3.23
N HIS A 108 9.07 7.50 -3.07
CA HIS A 108 10.38 7.69 -3.66
C HIS A 108 10.68 6.64 -4.73
N TRP A 109 11.47 7.00 -5.75
CA TRP A 109 11.78 6.12 -6.89
C TRP A 109 12.37 4.77 -6.47
N SER A 110 13.14 4.73 -5.39
CA SER A 110 13.73 3.49 -4.87
C SER A 110 12.67 2.47 -4.43
N SER A 111 11.50 2.95 -3.96
CA SER A 111 10.38 2.08 -3.58
C SER A 111 9.76 1.38 -4.78
N ALA A 112 9.95 1.89 -6.00
CA ALA A 112 9.47 1.25 -7.22
C ALA A 112 10.36 0.09 -7.67
N MET A 113 11.62 0.03 -7.22
CA MET A 113 12.55 -1.00 -7.66
C MET A 113 12.10 -2.40 -7.28
N ALA A 114 11.65 -2.58 -6.03
CA ALA A 114 11.19 -3.89 -5.54
C ALA A 114 9.91 -4.38 -6.22
N MET A 115 9.09 -3.48 -6.78
CA MET A 115 7.82 -3.85 -7.43
C MET A 115 8.02 -4.71 -8.69
N ALA A 116 9.21 -4.62 -9.30
CA ALA A 116 9.59 -5.39 -10.48
C ALA A 116 10.30 -6.72 -10.14
N THR A 117 10.53 -7.05 -8.85
CA THR A 117 11.38 -8.17 -8.45
C THR A 117 10.59 -9.29 -7.76
N PRO A 118 11.19 -10.48 -7.56
CA PRO A 118 10.56 -11.55 -6.78
C PRO A 118 10.09 -11.13 -5.38
N ILE A 119 10.71 -10.10 -4.77
CA ILE A 119 10.32 -9.56 -3.46
C ILE A 119 8.85 -9.18 -3.43
N ALA A 120 8.38 -8.40 -4.40
CA ALA A 120 6.98 -7.96 -4.45
C ALA A 120 6.03 -9.12 -4.67
N HIS A 121 6.38 -10.07 -5.55
CA HIS A 121 5.54 -11.23 -5.83
C HIS A 121 5.40 -12.15 -4.60
N LYS A 122 6.52 -12.52 -3.97
CA LYS A 122 6.55 -13.34 -2.76
C LYS A 122 5.72 -12.72 -1.63
N GLY A 123 5.91 -11.41 -1.41
CA GLY A 123 5.16 -10.65 -0.42
C GLY A 123 3.66 -10.57 -0.71
N ALA A 124 3.29 -10.24 -1.95
CA ALA A 124 1.90 -10.12 -2.35
C ALA A 124 1.16 -11.46 -2.27
N VAL A 125 1.80 -12.57 -2.68
CA VAL A 125 1.22 -13.92 -2.58
C VAL A 125 1.00 -14.32 -1.13
N ALA A 126 1.98 -14.09 -0.24
CA ALA A 126 1.82 -14.39 1.18
C ALA A 126 0.73 -13.54 1.83
N GLY A 127 0.70 -12.22 1.56
CA GLY A 127 -0.38 -11.35 2.02
C GLY A 127 -1.76 -11.77 1.49
N ALA A 128 -1.85 -12.17 0.21
CA ALA A 128 -3.10 -12.67 -0.36
C ALA A 128 -3.61 -13.92 0.37
N ARG A 129 -2.72 -14.83 0.82
CA ARG A 129 -3.11 -15.99 1.64
C ARG A 129 -3.68 -15.57 2.99
N VAL A 130 -3.08 -14.58 3.65
CA VAL A 130 -3.61 -14.03 4.91
C VAL A 130 -5.01 -13.47 4.67
N MET A 131 -5.19 -12.58 3.70
CA MET A 131 -6.50 -11.98 3.41
C MET A 131 -7.56 -13.03 3.07
N ALA A 132 -7.21 -14.04 2.27
CA ALA A 132 -8.12 -15.12 1.91
C ALA A 132 -8.54 -15.96 3.13
N ARG A 133 -7.60 -16.29 4.03
CA ARG A 133 -7.88 -17.01 5.27
C ARG A 133 -8.78 -16.20 6.20
N THR A 134 -8.47 -14.92 6.41
CA THR A 134 -9.30 -14.03 7.22
C THR A 134 -10.72 -13.94 6.68
N ALA A 135 -10.87 -13.73 5.37
CA ALA A 135 -12.18 -13.69 4.74
C ALA A 135 -12.94 -15.01 4.92
N LEU A 136 -12.28 -16.14 4.72
CA LEU A 136 -12.87 -17.46 4.91
C LEU A 136 -13.32 -17.69 6.35
N GLN A 137 -12.51 -17.33 7.35
CA GLN A 137 -12.87 -17.46 8.76
C GLN A 137 -14.10 -16.61 9.10
N LEU A 138 -14.14 -15.35 8.65
CA LEU A 138 -15.31 -14.48 8.84
C LEU A 138 -16.57 -15.04 8.18
N PHE A 139 -16.46 -15.70 7.02
CA PHE A 139 -17.61 -16.38 6.38
C PHE A 139 -18.07 -17.64 7.13
N MET A 140 -17.15 -18.34 7.79
CA MET A 140 -17.44 -19.60 8.47
C MET A 140 -17.88 -19.41 9.93
N MET A 141 -17.52 -18.30 10.55
CA MET A 141 -17.75 -17.97 11.96
C MET A 141 -18.54 -16.67 12.07
N PRO A 142 -19.88 -16.71 11.91
CA PRO A 142 -20.73 -15.51 12.01
C PRO A 142 -20.58 -14.77 13.34
N GLU A 143 -20.22 -15.47 14.42
CA GLU A 143 -19.92 -14.88 15.72
C GLU A 143 -18.81 -13.82 15.66
N LEU A 144 -17.79 -13.99 14.82
CA LEU A 144 -16.73 -12.99 14.65
C LEU A 144 -17.26 -11.71 13.98
N VAL A 145 -18.25 -11.85 13.10
CA VAL A 145 -18.91 -10.71 12.46
C VAL A 145 -19.75 -9.96 13.48
N ASP A 146 -20.50 -10.67 14.32
CA ASP A 146 -21.28 -10.08 15.41
C ASP A 146 -20.37 -9.36 16.41
N GLU A 147 -19.24 -9.96 16.80
CA GLU A 147 -18.25 -9.34 17.68
C GLU A 147 -17.61 -8.09 17.04
N ALA A 148 -17.30 -8.15 15.75
CA ALA A 148 -16.75 -7.01 15.02
C ALA A 148 -17.74 -5.83 15.00
N TRP A 149 -19.04 -6.09 14.78
CA TRP A 149 -20.09 -5.07 14.83
C TRP A 149 -20.34 -4.55 16.25
N ALA A 150 -20.34 -5.42 17.26
CA ALA A 150 -20.47 -5.00 18.66
C ALA A 150 -19.32 -4.05 19.05
N TYR A 151 -18.07 -4.43 18.76
CA TYR A 151 -16.92 -3.54 19.00
C TYR A 151 -17.04 -2.23 18.22
N PHE A 152 -17.46 -2.29 16.95
CA PHE A 152 -17.62 -1.11 16.12
C PHE A 152 -18.62 -0.11 16.73
N ASN A 153 -19.83 -0.57 17.04
CA ASN A 153 -20.92 0.27 17.55
C ASN A 153 -20.68 0.75 18.99
N ASP A 154 -20.25 -0.16 19.88
CA ASP A 154 -20.24 0.09 21.32
C ASP A 154 -18.93 0.69 21.83
N VAL A 155 -17.85 0.57 21.06
CA VAL A 155 -16.50 1.03 21.48
C VAL A 155 -15.88 1.96 20.45
N GLN A 156 -15.83 1.55 19.18
CA GLN A 156 -15.08 2.27 18.17
C GLN A 156 -15.75 3.61 17.82
N THR A 157 -17.07 3.63 17.61
CA THR A 157 -17.81 4.85 17.21
C THR A 157 -18.62 5.47 18.34
N ALA A 158 -18.50 4.97 19.58
CA ALA A 158 -19.34 5.38 20.72
C ALA A 158 -19.34 6.89 20.98
N ASP A 159 -18.19 7.54 20.80
CA ASP A 159 -17.98 8.95 21.13
C ASP A 159 -17.98 9.89 19.91
N MET A 160 -18.20 9.36 18.69
CA MET A 160 -18.07 10.14 17.46
C MET A 160 -18.93 9.59 16.33
N GLU A 161 -19.77 10.45 15.78
CA GLU A 161 -20.56 10.18 14.58
C GLU A 161 -19.77 10.55 13.31
N TYR A 162 -19.80 9.67 12.32
CA TYR A 162 -19.22 9.94 11.02
C TYR A 162 -20.06 10.95 10.23
N VAL A 163 -19.39 11.97 9.69
CA VAL A 163 -20.00 12.92 8.75
C VAL A 163 -19.08 13.03 7.54
N SER A 164 -19.57 12.63 6.38
CA SER A 164 -18.79 12.77 5.14
C SER A 164 -18.54 14.25 4.85
N PHE A 165 -17.29 14.59 4.55
CA PHE A 165 -16.93 15.91 4.01
C PHE A 165 -17.30 16.03 2.53
N ILE A 166 -17.49 14.90 1.84
CA ILE A 166 -17.93 14.87 0.45
C ILE A 166 -19.46 14.99 0.46
N GLY A 167 -19.97 16.12 -0.01
CA GLY A 167 -21.40 16.35 -0.09
C GLY A 167 -22.05 15.61 -1.26
N PRO A 168 -23.38 15.52 -1.30
CA PRO A 168 -24.12 14.89 -2.41
C PRO A 168 -23.90 15.56 -3.77
N ASN A 169 -23.36 16.79 -3.78
CA ASN A 169 -23.08 17.59 -4.97
C ASN A 169 -21.58 17.68 -5.31
N ASP A 170 -20.72 16.90 -4.63
CA ASP A 170 -19.27 16.84 -4.87
C ASP A 170 -18.92 15.55 -5.65
N PRO A 171 -19.10 15.51 -6.99
CA PRO A 171 -18.80 14.29 -7.74
C PRO A 171 -17.30 13.99 -7.73
N PRO A 172 -16.89 12.72 -7.94
CA PRO A 172 -15.48 12.36 -7.99
C PRO A 172 -14.78 13.17 -9.09
N PRO A 173 -13.56 13.68 -8.85
CA PRO A 173 -12.85 14.53 -9.79
C PRO A 173 -12.13 13.71 -10.87
N ILE A 174 -12.90 13.06 -11.75
CA ILE A 174 -12.43 12.17 -12.82
C ILE A 174 -11.67 12.91 -13.96
N ASP A 175 -11.69 14.24 -13.93
CA ASP A 175 -11.10 15.13 -14.93
C ASP A 175 -9.62 15.46 -14.68
N LEU A 176 -9.16 15.41 -13.42
CA LEU A 176 -7.88 16.02 -12.99
C LEU A 176 -6.65 15.53 -13.76
N ASN A 177 -6.60 14.24 -14.09
CA ASN A 177 -5.45 13.63 -14.75
C ASN A 177 -5.68 13.39 -16.24
N LYS A 178 -6.80 13.83 -16.82
CA LYS A 178 -7.19 13.48 -18.18
C LYS A 178 -6.11 13.88 -19.20
N GLU A 179 -5.68 15.13 -19.21
CA GLU A 179 -4.70 15.65 -20.18
C GLU A 179 -3.33 14.95 -20.06
N ILE A 180 -2.90 14.69 -18.82
CA ILE A 180 -1.66 13.97 -18.52
C ILE A 180 -1.76 12.53 -19.05
N MET A 181 -2.85 11.83 -18.74
CA MET A 181 -3.05 10.45 -19.19
C MET A 181 -3.20 10.36 -20.71
N ASP A 182 -3.92 11.29 -21.35
CA ASP A 182 -4.06 11.34 -22.81
C ASP A 182 -2.70 11.54 -23.50
N THR A 183 -1.80 12.34 -22.89
CA THR A 183 -0.45 12.59 -23.41
C THR A 183 0.48 11.39 -23.21
N TYR A 184 0.55 10.84 -22.00
CA TYR A 184 1.60 9.89 -21.63
C TYR A 184 1.20 8.42 -21.77
N ARG A 185 -0.09 8.07 -21.69
CA ARG A 185 -0.52 6.67 -21.79
C ARG A 185 -0.04 6.01 -23.11
N PRO A 186 -0.25 6.61 -24.31
CA PRO A 186 0.22 5.99 -25.55
C PRO A 186 1.74 5.83 -25.61
N LEU A 187 2.49 6.73 -24.96
CA LEU A 187 3.95 6.67 -24.89
C LEU A 187 4.44 5.58 -23.93
N LEU A 188 3.63 5.27 -22.90
CA LEU A 188 3.93 4.26 -21.88
C LEU A 188 3.49 2.85 -22.29
N GLU A 189 2.47 2.71 -23.13
CA GLU A 189 1.92 1.41 -23.56
C GLU A 189 2.97 0.48 -24.16
N GLN A 190 3.94 1.02 -24.91
CA GLN A 190 5.04 0.22 -25.47
C GLN A 190 5.97 -0.41 -24.42
N TYR A 191 5.93 0.07 -23.16
CA TYR A 191 6.72 -0.46 -22.04
C TYR A 191 5.90 -1.36 -21.11
N TYR A 192 4.61 -1.55 -21.40
CA TYR A 192 3.78 -2.44 -20.59
C TYR A 192 4.32 -3.87 -20.68
N TYR A 193 4.18 -4.58 -19.57
CA TYR A 193 4.55 -5.98 -19.50
C TYR A 193 3.69 -6.80 -20.48
N ASP A 194 4.34 -7.64 -21.29
CA ASP A 194 3.70 -8.55 -22.23
C ASP A 194 3.87 -10.00 -21.72
N GLU A 195 2.88 -10.43 -20.94
CA GLU A 195 2.83 -11.75 -20.33
C GLU A 195 2.66 -12.90 -21.35
N THR A 196 2.40 -12.58 -22.63
CA THR A 196 2.30 -13.60 -23.69
C THR A 196 3.65 -13.98 -24.27
N ARG A 197 4.68 -13.17 -24.01
CA ARG A 197 6.03 -13.32 -24.58
C ARG A 197 7.10 -13.60 -23.55
N PHE A 198 6.91 -13.12 -22.32
CA PHE A 198 7.89 -13.22 -21.24
C PHE A 198 7.23 -13.78 -20.00
N ASP A 199 7.98 -14.56 -19.21
CA ASP A 199 7.51 -15.13 -17.95
C ASP A 199 7.56 -14.09 -16.82
N THR A 200 8.45 -13.09 -16.93
CA THR A 200 8.59 -12.01 -15.94
C THR A 200 8.90 -10.65 -16.56
N TYR A 201 8.56 -9.58 -15.84
CA TYR A 201 8.92 -8.21 -16.25
C TYR A 201 10.45 -7.99 -16.33
N LEU A 202 11.23 -8.67 -15.49
CA LEU A 202 12.69 -8.61 -15.55
C LEU A 202 13.26 -9.26 -16.82
N GLU A 203 12.66 -10.37 -17.25
CA GLU A 203 13.03 -11.01 -18.52
C GLU A 203 12.74 -10.10 -19.71
N GLN A 204 11.56 -9.45 -19.74
CA GLN A 204 11.23 -8.47 -20.78
C GLN A 204 12.26 -7.32 -20.84
N LEU A 205 12.78 -6.90 -19.68
CA LEU A 205 13.81 -5.86 -19.58
C LEU A 205 15.23 -6.38 -19.83
N GLY A 206 15.44 -7.70 -19.96
CA GLY A 206 16.77 -8.31 -20.07
C GLY A 206 17.61 -8.16 -18.80
N ILE A 207 16.98 -8.03 -17.64
CA ILE A 207 17.64 -7.84 -16.34
C ILE A 207 17.75 -9.20 -15.64
N THR A 208 18.97 -9.54 -15.21
CA THR A 208 19.20 -10.70 -14.35
C THR A 208 19.02 -10.28 -12.89
N TYR A 209 18.22 -11.03 -12.14
CA TYR A 209 18.02 -10.77 -10.72
C TYR A 209 19.03 -11.56 -9.88
N PRO A 210 19.72 -10.93 -8.90
CA PRO A 210 19.73 -9.51 -8.60
C PRO A 210 20.80 -8.78 -9.44
N THR A 211 20.47 -7.57 -9.90
CA THR A 211 21.46 -6.66 -10.50
C THR A 211 21.87 -5.64 -9.44
N LEU A 212 23.09 -5.77 -8.90
CA LEU A 212 23.57 -4.95 -7.78
C LEU A 212 24.41 -3.75 -8.21
N THR A 213 24.89 -3.76 -9.45
CA THR A 213 25.71 -2.68 -10.03
C THR A 213 25.12 -2.24 -11.35
N ARG A 214 25.40 -1.00 -11.73
CA ARG A 214 24.93 -0.46 -13.01
C ARG A 214 25.53 -1.28 -14.16
N PRO A 215 24.72 -1.81 -15.10
CA PRO A 215 25.23 -2.50 -16.27
C PRO A 215 26.10 -1.56 -17.11
N ILE A 216 27.28 -2.03 -17.52
CA ILE A 216 28.29 -1.26 -18.28
C ILE A 216 27.73 -0.76 -19.64
N SER A 217 26.67 -1.39 -20.16
CA SER A 217 26.11 -1.14 -21.49
C SER A 217 25.09 -0.01 -21.58
N LEU A 218 24.69 0.63 -20.48
CA LEU A 218 23.74 1.76 -20.53
C LEU A 218 24.48 3.10 -20.59
N PRO A 219 24.31 3.91 -21.67
CA PRO A 219 24.91 5.23 -21.74
C PRO A 219 24.47 6.08 -20.53
N ASP A 220 25.30 7.04 -20.13
CA ASP A 220 24.94 7.97 -19.06
C ASP A 220 23.61 8.64 -19.36
N ALA A 221 22.70 8.55 -18.38
CA ALA A 221 21.45 9.29 -18.44
C ALA A 221 21.82 10.78 -18.57
N PRO A 222 21.18 11.53 -19.49
CA PRO A 222 21.44 12.96 -19.59
C PRO A 222 21.19 13.61 -18.22
N GLU A 223 22.10 14.49 -17.79
CA GLU A 223 21.96 15.20 -16.52
C GLU A 223 20.56 15.85 -16.45
N SER A 224 19.85 15.61 -15.35
CA SER A 224 18.59 16.29 -15.07
C SER A 224 18.83 17.80 -15.12
N PRO A 225 18.01 18.58 -15.85
CA PRO A 225 17.99 20.02 -15.68
C PRO A 225 17.72 20.31 -14.20
N ARG A 226 18.54 21.17 -13.59
CA ARG A 226 18.33 21.66 -12.22
C ARG A 226 17.19 22.67 -12.18
#